data_AF-A0A679J2R3-F1
#
_entry.id   AF-A0A679J2R3-F1
#
_cell.length_a   1.000
_cell.length_b   1.000
_cell.length_c   1.000
_cell.angle_alpha   90.00
_cell.angle_beta   90.00
_cell.angle_gamma   90.00
#
_symmetry.space_group_name_H-M   'P 1'
#
loop_
_entity.id
_entity.type
_entity.pdbx_description
1 polymer ?
#
loop_
_entity_poly.entity_id
_entity_poly.type
_entity_poly.pdbx_seq_one_letter_code
_entity_poly.pdbx_strand_id
1 'polypeptide(L)'
;MTGAALQREGPNPGPDIREYAMNPLGPVLIVLLLPISAIGLLLYTDTGIEPTLFSATVKTFVALFAIAGILSYGASRLAARSEG
;
A
#
# COMPACT_ATOMS: atom_id res chain seq x y z
N MET A 1 -53.00 -30.61 4.22
CA MET A 1 -51.94 -31.54 3.79
C MET A 1 -51.11 -30.82 2.72
N THR A 2 -50.32 -29.83 3.13
CA THR A 2 -48.85 -29.88 3.34
C THR A 2 -48.09 -29.79 2.02
N GLY A 3 -47.94 -28.56 1.52
CA GLY A 3 -46.92 -28.21 0.54
C GLY A 3 -45.59 -28.01 1.27
N ALA A 4 -44.75 -29.05 1.30
CA ALA A 4 -43.37 -28.95 1.73
C ALA A 4 -42.48 -28.92 0.49
N ALA A 5 -42.11 -27.71 0.06
CA ALA A 5 -41.08 -27.51 -0.94
C ALA A 5 -39.75 -27.99 -0.35
N LEU A 6 -39.23 -29.11 -0.85
CA LEU A 6 -37.85 -29.52 -0.62
C LEU A 6 -36.95 -28.59 -1.42
N GLN A 7 -36.57 -27.48 -0.80
CA GLN A 7 -35.49 -26.61 -1.27
C GLN A 7 -34.18 -27.44 -1.17
N ARG A 8 -33.78 -28.04 -2.28
CA ARG A 8 -32.47 -28.72 -2.37
C ARG A 8 -31.40 -27.64 -2.28
N GLU A 9 -30.72 -27.57 -1.15
CA GLU A 9 -29.47 -26.81 -1.03
C GLU A 9 -28.49 -27.38 -2.06
N GLY A 10 -28.19 -26.59 -3.10
CA GLY A 10 -27.13 -26.92 -4.04
C GLY A 10 -25.79 -27.02 -3.29
N PRO A 11 -24.79 -27.70 -3.86
CA PRO A 11 -23.48 -27.82 -3.22
C PRO A 11 -22.96 -26.44 -2.86
N ASN A 12 -22.70 -26.21 -1.57
CA ASN A 12 -22.15 -24.96 -1.07
C ASN A 12 -20.81 -24.74 -1.78
N PRO A 13 -20.69 -23.71 -2.65
CA PRO A 13 -19.43 -23.44 -3.31
C PRO A 13 -18.42 -23.13 -2.21
N GLY A 14 -17.40 -23.97 -2.08
CA GLY A 14 -16.27 -23.70 -1.20
C GLY A 14 -15.68 -22.32 -1.52
N PRO A 15 -14.96 -21.70 -0.58
CA PRO A 15 -14.52 -20.32 -0.70
C PRO A 15 -13.87 -20.07 -2.06
N ASP A 16 -14.38 -19.07 -2.77
CA ASP A 16 -13.85 -18.65 -4.07
C ASP A 16 -12.38 -18.26 -3.87
N ILE A 17 -11.44 -19.08 -4.34
CA ILE A 17 -9.99 -18.85 -4.23
C ILE A 17 -9.52 -17.53 -4.89
N ARG A 18 -10.44 -16.84 -5.58
CA ARG A 18 -10.25 -15.49 -6.12
C ARG A 18 -10.27 -14.38 -5.05
N GLU A 19 -10.62 -14.72 -3.81
CA GLU A 19 -10.75 -13.77 -2.70
C GLU A 19 -9.38 -13.32 -2.13
N TYR A 20 -8.28 -13.99 -2.47
CA TYR A 20 -6.90 -13.57 -2.11
C TYR A 20 -6.19 -12.77 -3.21
N ALA A 21 -6.92 -11.90 -3.93
CA ALA A 21 -6.31 -10.97 -4.87
C ALA A 21 -5.52 -9.88 -4.10
N MET A 22 -4.21 -10.08 -3.93
CA MET A 22 -3.34 -9.12 -3.25
C MET A 22 -3.18 -7.87 -4.11
N ASN A 23 -3.39 -6.68 -3.55
CA ASN A 23 -3.01 -5.44 -4.21
C ASN A 23 -1.48 -5.46 -4.43
N PRO A 24 -0.97 -5.43 -5.69
CA PRO A 24 0.46 -5.51 -5.96
C PRO A 24 1.25 -4.35 -5.33
N LEU A 25 0.59 -3.24 -4.99
CA LEU A 25 1.21 -2.13 -4.26
C LEU A 25 1.55 -2.49 -2.81
N GLY A 26 0.81 -3.42 -2.19
CA GLY A 26 1.03 -3.82 -0.79
C GLY A 26 2.45 -4.33 -0.56
N PRO A 27 2.90 -5.38 -1.28
CA PRO A 27 4.27 -5.90 -1.18
C PRO A 27 5.34 -4.84 -1.50
N VAL A 28 5.11 -4.01 -2.53
CA VAL A 28 6.07 -2.97 -2.93
C VAL A 28 6.24 -1.93 -1.83
N LEU A 29 5.15 -1.47 -1.22
CA LEU A 29 5.19 -0.52 -0.11
C LEU A 29 5.85 -1.11 1.13
N ILE A 30 5.65 -2.41 1.41
CA ILE A 30 6.34 -3.08 2.52
C ILE A 30 7.86 -3.08 2.29
N VAL A 31 8.31 -3.52 1.11
CA VAL A 31 9.73 -3.57 0.76
C VAL A 31 10.38 -2.18 0.81
N LEU A 32 9.64 -1.14 0.44
CA LEU A 32 10.11 0.24 0.50
C LEU A 32 10.12 0.80 1.93
N LEU A 33 9.00 0.72 2.65
CA LEU A 33 8.79 1.43 3.90
C LEU A 33 9.40 0.71 5.12
N LEU A 34 9.47 -0.62 5.11
CA LEU A 34 10.04 -1.39 6.21
C LEU A 34 11.51 -1.04 6.50
N PRO A 35 12.45 -1.05 5.52
CA PRO A 35 13.84 -0.68 5.79
C PRO A 35 13.98 0.81 6.15
N ILE A 36 13.21 1.69 5.52
CA ILE A 36 13.24 3.13 5.81
C ILE A 36 12.80 3.41 7.25
N SER A 37 11.71 2.77 7.69
CA SER A 37 11.23 2.89 9.07
C SER A 37 12.19 2.26 10.08
N ALA A 38 12.82 1.12 9.76
CA ALA A 38 13.84 0.51 10.62
C ALA A 38 15.06 1.43 10.83
N ILE A 39 15.58 2.03 9.75
CA ILE A 39 16.68 3.00 9.84
C ILE A 39 16.22 4.26 10.59
N GLY A 40 15.01 4.75 10.31
CA GLY A 40 14.44 5.90 11.00
C GLY A 40 14.33 5.67 12.51
N LEU A 41 13.90 4.47 12.94
CA LEU A 41 13.83 4.10 14.35
C LEU A 41 15.21 4.04 14.99
N LEU A 42 16.19 3.41 14.31
CA LEU A 42 17.58 3.34 14.78
C LEU A 42 18.14 4.75 15.03
N LEU A 43 18.01 5.65 14.05
CA LEU A 43 18.48 7.03 14.13
C LEU A 43 17.74 7.85 15.17
N TYR A 44 16.44 7.59 15.37
CA TYR A 44 15.66 8.28 16.41
C TYR A 44 16.12 7.91 17.82
N THR A 45 16.56 6.68 18.02
CA THR A 45 17.09 6.21 19.32
C THR A 45 18.58 6.53 19.53
N ASP A 46 19.26 7.04 18.51
CA ASP A 46 20.68 7.40 18.58
C ASP A 46 20.85 8.74 19.32
N THR A 47 21.51 8.70 20.47
CA THR A 47 21.79 9.88 21.30
C THR A 47 22.82 10.83 20.69
N GLY A 48 23.54 10.41 19.66
CA GLY A 48 24.49 11.24 18.91
C GLY A 48 23.84 12.12 17.82
N ILE A 49 22.55 11.92 17.54
CA ILE A 49 21.81 12.67 16.51
C ILE A 49 21.01 13.79 17.16
N GLU A 50 21.10 15.00 16.61
CA GLU A 50 20.27 16.12 17.05
C GLU A 50 18.79 15.87 16.65
N PRO A 51 17.83 15.82 17.60
CA PRO A 51 16.44 15.46 17.31
C PRO A 51 15.73 16.41 16.33
N THR A 52 16.11 17.68 16.34
CA THR A 52 15.65 18.74 15.44
C THR A 52 16.06 18.44 13.99
N LEU A 53 17.31 18.03 13.78
CA LEU A 53 17.85 17.67 12.47
C LEU A 53 17.15 16.42 11.92
N PHE A 54 16.98 15.39 12.75
CA PHE A 54 16.22 14.20 12.38
C PHE A 54 14.77 14.55 11.97
N SER A 55 14.07 15.36 12.77
CA SER A 55 12.70 15.79 12.45
C SER A 55 12.63 16.56 11.13
N ALA A 56 13.60 17.46 10.88
CA ALA A 56 13.68 18.19 9.63
C ALA A 56 13.90 17.26 8.43
N THR A 57 14.80 16.28 8.55
CA THR A 57 15.05 15.26 7.51
C THR A 57 13.79 14.46 7.19
N VAL A 58 13.08 13.97 8.21
CA VAL A 58 11.83 13.21 8.00
C VAL A 58 10.78 14.06 7.27
N LYS A 59 10.59 15.32 7.70
CA LYS A 59 9.64 16.24 7.04
C LYS A 59 10.01 16.50 5.58
N THR A 60 11.28 16.75 5.30
CA THR A 60 11.77 16.95 3.94
C THR A 60 11.58 15.70 3.09
N PHE A 61 11.89 14.50 3.61
CA PHE A 61 11.68 13.24 2.90
C PHE A 61 10.21 13.05 2.51
N VAL A 62 9.29 13.24 3.45
CA VAL A 62 7.85 13.10 3.21
C VAL A 62 7.36 14.11 2.15
N ALA A 63 7.81 15.35 2.21
CA ALA A 63 7.47 16.38 1.23
C ALA A 63 7.96 16.00 -0.17
N LEU A 64 9.21 15.58 -0.31
CA LEU A 64 9.78 15.15 -1.58
C LEU A 64 9.11 13.89 -2.14
N PHE A 65 8.78 12.92 -1.28
CA PHE A 65 8.07 11.70 -1.67
C PHE A 65 6.67 12.02 -2.23
N ALA A 66 5.94 12.93 -1.58
CA ALA A 66 4.63 13.38 -2.06
C ALA A 66 4.74 14.09 -3.41
N ILE A 67 5.70 15.01 -3.57
CA ILE A 67 5.95 15.72 -4.83
C ILE A 67 6.27 14.72 -5.94
N ALA A 68 7.19 13.78 -5.69
CA ALA A 68 7.53 12.74 -6.64
C ALA A 68 6.31 11.90 -7.03
N GLY A 69 5.48 11.48 -6.06
CA GLY A 69 4.26 10.73 -6.32
C GLY A 69 3.26 11.48 -7.21
N ILE A 70 3.04 12.78 -6.95
CA ILE A 70 2.16 13.63 -7.77
C ILE A 70 2.71 13.75 -9.20
N LEU A 71 4.02 13.99 -9.34
CA LEU A 71 4.67 14.10 -10.65
C LEU A 71 4.61 12.78 -11.43
N SER A 72 4.90 11.65 -10.78
CA SER A 72 4.81 10.33 -11.39
C SER A 72 3.39 9.99 -11.84
N TYR A 73 2.38 10.33 -11.03
CA TYR A 73 0.98 10.16 -11.42
C TYR A 73 0.61 11.04 -12.62
N GLY A 74 1.00 12.32 -12.59
CA GLY A 74 0.78 13.25 -13.70
C GLY A 74 1.45 12.77 -15.00
N ALA A 75 2.69 12.31 -14.93
CA ALA A 75 3.42 11.73 -16.05
C ALA A 75 2.75 10.45 -16.59
N SER A 76 2.24 9.59 -15.70
CA SER A 76 1.52 8.36 -16.10
C SER A 76 0.24 8.68 -16.86
N ARG A 77 -0.52 9.69 -16.41
CA ARG A 77 -1.74 10.17 -17.11
C ARG A 77 -1.41 10.84 -18.45
N LEU A 78 -0.26 11.53 -18.52
CA LEU A 78 0.26 12.14 -19.74
C LEU A 78 0.71 11.10 -20.76
N ALA A 79 1.34 10.01 -20.32
CA ALA A 79 1.73 8.90 -21.17
C ALA A 79 0.49 8.17 -21.73
N ALA A 80 -0.48 7.83 -20.88
CA ALA A 80 -1.70 7.13 -21.28
C ALA A 80 -2.54 7.89 -22.33
N ARG A 81 -2.46 9.22 -22.38
CA ARG A 81 -3.13 10.05 -23.41
C ARG A 81 -2.31 10.22 -24.70
N SER A 82 -1.03 9.87 -24.69
CA SER A 82 -0.15 9.94 -25.85
C SER A 82 -0.17 8.65 -26.68
N GLU A 83 -0.68 7.56 -26.09
CA GLU A 83 -0.79 6.23 -26.72
C GLU A 83 -2.12 6.00 -27.45
N GLY A 84 -3.02 6.99 -27.47
CA GLY A 84 -4.28 6.98 -28.24
C GLY A 84 -4.30 8.06 -29.30
#